data_AF-A0A1A7WQ46-F1
#
_entry.id   AF-A0A1A7WQ46-F1
#
_cell.length_a   1.000
_cell.length_b   1.000
_cell.length_c   1.000
_cell.angle_alpha   90.00
_cell.angle_beta   90.00
_cell.angle_gamma   90.00
#
_symmetry.space_group_name_H-M   'P 1'
#
loop_
_entity.id
_entity.type
_entity.pdbx_description
1 polymer ?
#
loop_
_entity_poly.entity_id
_entity_poly.type
_entity_poly.pdbx_seq_one_letter_code
_entity_poly.pdbx_strand_id
1 'polypeptide(L)'
;MNLQQPASLMPPVHPDVQMKPLPFYDVLDVLIKPSSLGASTVQRYHQEKYFIFALTPQQVREVCISRDFLPCGRRDYMVQIQLRFCLSETSCPQEDNYPNSLCVKVNGKLFPLPGYAPPPKNGVEQKRPGRPLNITSLVRLSSAVPNQISVVWAHEIGKTYSMSVYLVRQLTSPLLLQRLRMKGIRNPDHSRALIKEKLTADPDSEIATTSLRVSLMCPPQLCCAT
;
A
#
# COMPACT_ATOMS: atom_id res chain seq x y z
N MET A 1 -19.11 -47.94 5.43
CA MET A 1 -19.33 -46.49 5.68
C MET A 1 -18.18 -45.74 5.02
N ASN A 2 -18.49 -44.94 4.00
CA ASN A 2 -17.52 -44.24 3.17
C ASN A 2 -17.06 -42.97 3.92
N LEU A 3 -15.80 -42.93 4.36
CA LEU A 3 -15.21 -41.77 5.03
C LEU A 3 -14.81 -40.74 3.98
N GLN A 4 -15.69 -39.76 3.80
CA GLN A 4 -15.48 -38.63 2.92
C GLN A 4 -14.31 -37.78 3.46
N GLN A 5 -13.20 -37.76 2.71
CA GLN A 5 -12.07 -36.86 2.99
C GLN A 5 -12.55 -35.40 2.93
N PRO A 6 -12.17 -34.54 3.90
CA PRO A 6 -12.46 -33.12 3.80
C PRO A 6 -11.71 -32.55 2.60
N ALA A 7 -12.46 -31.96 1.67
CA ALA A 7 -11.90 -31.24 0.53
C ALA A 7 -10.89 -30.21 1.04
N SER A 8 -9.64 -30.30 0.58
CA SER A 8 -8.67 -29.24 0.79
C SER A 8 -9.24 -27.97 0.18
N LEU A 9 -9.61 -27.00 1.03
CA LEU A 9 -10.03 -25.67 0.61
C LEU A 9 -8.81 -25.00 -0.02
N MET A 10 -8.55 -25.28 -1.30
CA MET A 10 -7.60 -24.51 -2.07
C MET A 10 -8.05 -23.05 -1.99
N PRO A 11 -7.23 -22.14 -1.45
CA PRO A 11 -7.60 -20.74 -1.41
C PRO A 11 -7.85 -20.27 -2.84
N PRO A 12 -8.90 -19.46 -3.07
CA PRO A 12 -9.25 -19.00 -4.41
C PRO A 12 -8.03 -18.35 -5.07
N VAL A 13 -7.76 -18.72 -6.33
CA VAL A 13 -6.62 -18.23 -7.11
C VAL A 13 -6.63 -16.70 -7.21
N HIS A 14 -7.83 -16.12 -7.21
CA HIS A 14 -8.10 -14.69 -7.16
C HIS A 14 -9.08 -14.38 -6.02
N PRO A 15 -8.60 -14.01 -4.83
CA PRO A 15 -9.50 -13.53 -3.79
C PRO A 15 -10.07 -12.17 -4.20
N ASP A 16 -11.33 -11.89 -3.84
CA ASP A 16 -12.00 -10.59 -4.04
C ASP A 16 -11.45 -9.48 -3.11
N VAL A 17 -10.16 -9.56 -2.79
CA VAL A 17 -9.42 -8.61 -1.97
C VAL A 17 -9.32 -7.30 -2.74
N GLN A 18 -9.59 -6.20 -2.05
CA GLN A 18 -9.42 -4.86 -2.60
C GLN A 18 -8.29 -4.16 -1.87
N MET A 19 -7.39 -3.51 -2.61
CA MET A 19 -6.36 -2.69 -2.00
C MET A 19 -6.92 -1.32 -1.61
N LYS A 20 -6.54 -0.83 -0.44
CA LYS A 20 -6.85 0.55 -0.04
C LYS A 20 -6.18 1.51 -1.03
N PRO A 21 -6.92 2.51 -1.57
CA PRO A 21 -6.36 3.48 -2.51
C PRO A 21 -5.30 4.33 -1.82
N LEU A 22 -4.21 4.61 -2.53
CA LEU A 22 -3.14 5.45 -2.02
C LEU A 22 -3.37 6.89 -2.49
N PRO A 23 -3.39 7.90 -1.59
CA PRO A 23 -3.72 9.26 -1.96
C PRO A 23 -2.82 9.84 -3.06
N PHE A 24 -1.54 9.46 -3.09
CA PHE A 24 -0.54 9.97 -4.03
C PHE A 24 -0.48 9.21 -5.36
N TYR A 25 -1.36 8.23 -5.59
CA TYR A 25 -1.31 7.41 -6.79
C TYR A 25 -2.71 7.20 -7.36
N ASP A 26 -2.92 7.63 -8.60
CA ASP A 26 -4.09 7.23 -9.37
C ASP A 26 -3.81 5.89 -10.06
N VAL A 27 -4.72 4.93 -9.92
CA VAL A 27 -4.62 3.66 -10.63
C VAL A 27 -5.11 3.86 -12.06
N LEU A 28 -4.20 3.64 -13.03
CA LEU A 28 -4.50 3.69 -14.46
C LEU A 28 -4.98 2.33 -14.96
N ASP A 29 -4.35 1.25 -14.51
CA ASP A 29 -4.70 -0.12 -14.91
C ASP A 29 -4.24 -1.16 -13.87
N VAL A 30 -4.84 -2.35 -13.93
CA VAL A 30 -4.51 -3.51 -13.09
C VAL A 30 -3.76 -4.55 -13.94
N LEU A 31 -2.44 -4.57 -13.83
CA LEU A 31 -1.58 -5.50 -14.59
C LEU A 31 -1.67 -6.93 -14.05
N ILE A 32 -1.76 -7.09 -12.73
CA ILE A 32 -2.01 -8.36 -12.05
C ILE A 32 -3.06 -8.12 -10.98
N LYS A 33 -4.21 -8.79 -11.13
CA LYS A 33 -5.27 -8.79 -10.11
C LYS A 33 -4.76 -9.38 -8.79
N PRO A 34 -5.32 -8.96 -7.63
CA PRO A 34 -5.02 -9.57 -6.34
C PRO A 34 -5.05 -11.10 -6.43
N SER A 35 -3.89 -11.70 -6.19
CA SER A 35 -3.65 -13.13 -6.37
C SER A 35 -3.02 -13.67 -5.10
N SER A 36 -3.61 -14.74 -4.55
CA SER A 36 -3.16 -15.31 -3.28
C SER A 36 -1.74 -15.88 -3.41
N LEU A 37 -0.88 -15.53 -2.46
CA LEU A 37 0.39 -16.19 -2.16
C LEU A 37 0.07 -17.47 -1.37
N GLY A 38 -0.49 -18.47 -2.05
CA GLY A 38 -0.91 -19.74 -1.44
C GLY A 38 0.24 -20.48 -0.78
N ALA A 39 -0.05 -21.33 0.20
CA ALA A 39 0.94 -22.14 0.89
C ALA A 39 1.14 -23.49 0.17
N SER A 40 2.35 -23.76 -0.31
CA SER A 40 2.78 -25.10 -0.73
C SER A 40 3.21 -25.90 0.48
N THR A 41 2.65 -27.10 0.65
CA THR A 41 3.00 -28.04 1.72
C THR A 41 4.42 -28.64 1.58
N VAL A 42 5.06 -28.43 0.43
CA VAL A 42 6.35 -29.06 0.08
C VAL A 42 7.55 -28.33 0.68
N GLN A 43 7.49 -27.01 0.87
CA GLN A 43 8.59 -26.21 1.41
C GLN A 43 8.21 -25.61 2.76
N ARG A 44 8.70 -26.25 3.84
CA ARG A 44 8.29 -25.95 5.22
C ARG A 44 8.71 -24.55 5.73
N TYR A 45 9.71 -23.91 5.10
CA TYR A 45 10.31 -22.66 5.60
C TYR A 45 10.15 -21.46 4.65
N HIS A 46 10.38 -21.65 3.34
CA HIS A 46 10.25 -20.58 2.35
C HIS A 46 9.36 -21.06 1.21
N GLN A 47 8.42 -20.20 0.82
CA GLN A 47 7.51 -20.38 -0.29
C GLN A 47 8.02 -19.54 -1.45
N GLU A 48 7.90 -20.06 -2.68
CA GLU A 48 8.20 -19.31 -3.89
C GLU A 48 7.02 -19.37 -4.86
N LYS A 49 6.70 -18.23 -5.48
CA LYS A 49 5.67 -18.15 -6.51
C LYS A 49 6.08 -17.17 -7.61
N TYR A 50 5.75 -17.53 -8.85
CA TYR A 50 6.05 -16.77 -10.04
C TYR A 50 4.78 -16.12 -10.59
N PHE A 51 4.94 -14.90 -11.09
CA PHE A 51 3.89 -14.11 -11.72
C PHE A 51 4.41 -13.52 -13.01
N ILE A 52 3.53 -13.43 -14.00
CA ILE A 52 3.86 -12.94 -15.33
C ILE A 52 2.83 -11.89 -15.72
N PHE A 53 3.29 -10.78 -16.29
CA PHE A 53 2.43 -9.77 -16.89
C PHE A 53 3.09 -9.20 -18.15
N ALA A 54 2.29 -8.72 -19.09
CA ALA A 54 2.76 -8.04 -20.29
C ALA A 54 2.19 -6.62 -20.31
N LEU A 55 2.94 -5.69 -20.88
CA LEU A 55 2.51 -4.31 -21.07
C LEU A 55 1.95 -4.13 -22.48
N THR A 56 0.90 -3.33 -22.61
CA THR A 56 0.42 -2.92 -23.94
C THR A 56 1.32 -1.83 -24.52
N PRO A 57 1.36 -1.67 -25.87
CA PRO A 57 2.12 -0.58 -26.49
C PRO A 57 1.73 0.81 -25.96
N GLN A 58 0.47 1.00 -25.58
CA GLN A 58 0.00 2.26 -24.99
C GLN A 58 0.58 2.48 -23.60
N GLN A 59 0.52 1.48 -22.71
CA GLN A 59 1.09 1.58 -21.36
C GLN A 59 2.60 1.84 -21.41
N VAL A 60 3.32 1.17 -22.32
CA VAL A 60 4.76 1.42 -22.54
C VAL A 60 5.02 2.87 -22.94
N ARG A 61 4.24 3.40 -23.90
CA ARG A 61 4.36 4.81 -24.29
C ARG A 61 4.09 5.74 -23.12
N GLU A 62 3.02 5.51 -22.36
CA GLU A 62 2.64 6.33 -21.21
C GLU A 62 3.75 6.38 -20.16
N VAL A 63 4.36 5.23 -19.81
CA VAL A 63 5.51 5.19 -18.91
C VAL A 63 6.67 6.00 -19.50
N CYS A 64 7.07 5.72 -20.75
CA CYS A 64 8.22 6.37 -21.37
C CYS A 64 8.11 7.89 -21.48
N ILE A 65 6.93 8.43 -21.83
CA ILE A 65 6.73 9.88 -21.95
C ILE A 65 6.56 10.58 -20.60
N SER A 66 6.21 9.84 -19.54
CA SER A 66 6.00 10.40 -18.20
C SER A 66 7.28 10.69 -17.42
N ARG A 67 8.44 10.57 -18.07
CA ARG A 67 9.74 10.81 -17.46
C ARG A 67 9.90 12.31 -17.21
N ASP A 68 9.82 12.71 -15.95
CA ASP A 68 9.88 14.12 -15.55
C ASP A 68 10.82 14.31 -14.35
N PHE A 69 11.14 15.55 -14.04
CA PHE A 69 11.90 15.92 -12.85
C PHE A 69 10.96 15.98 -11.64
N LEU A 70 11.07 15.00 -10.75
CA LEU A 70 10.35 15.06 -9.47
C LEU A 70 10.95 16.13 -8.54
N PRO A 71 10.13 16.71 -7.63
CA PRO A 71 10.66 17.53 -6.55
C PRO A 71 11.68 16.67 -5.76
N CYS A 72 12.88 17.22 -5.53
CA CYS A 72 14.15 16.56 -5.12
C CYS A 72 15.17 16.28 -6.24
N GLY A 73 14.93 16.72 -7.48
CA GLY A 73 15.94 16.69 -8.55
C GLY A 73 16.28 15.29 -9.07
N ARG A 74 15.53 14.26 -8.64
CA ARG A 74 15.62 12.91 -9.18
C ARG A 74 14.73 12.82 -10.41
N ARG A 75 15.30 12.40 -11.55
CA ARG A 75 14.50 12.01 -12.72
C ARG A 75 13.81 10.69 -12.40
N ASP A 76 12.50 10.70 -12.36
CA ASP A 76 11.70 9.49 -12.19
C ASP A 76 10.52 9.53 -13.15
N TYR A 77 9.84 8.39 -13.29
CA TYR A 77 8.64 8.31 -14.10
C TYR A 77 7.44 8.73 -13.26
N MET A 78 6.62 9.66 -13.74
CA MET A 78 5.34 9.95 -13.09
C MET A 78 4.37 8.77 -13.22
N VAL A 79 4.44 8.03 -14.33
CA VAL A 79 3.68 6.79 -14.52
C VAL A 79 4.59 5.62 -14.17
N GLN A 80 4.19 4.84 -13.17
CA GLN A 80 5.00 3.79 -12.57
C GLN A 80 4.26 2.46 -12.53
N ILE A 81 5.03 1.39 -12.44
CA ILE A 81 4.53 0.04 -12.20
C ILE A 81 4.76 -0.27 -10.72
N GLN A 82 3.64 -0.44 -10.02
CA GLN A 82 3.60 -0.56 -8.57
C GLN A 82 3.19 -1.97 -8.17
N LEU A 83 4.08 -2.64 -7.42
CA LEU A 83 3.84 -3.93 -6.80
C LEU A 83 3.37 -3.71 -5.36
N ARG A 84 2.26 -4.35 -4.98
CA ARG A 84 1.69 -4.23 -3.63
C ARG A 84 1.39 -5.61 -3.05
N PHE A 85 1.58 -5.72 -1.74
CA PHE A 85 1.29 -6.91 -0.94
C PHE A 85 0.30 -6.54 0.16
N CYS A 86 -0.61 -7.45 0.48
CA CYS A 86 -1.57 -7.27 1.55
C CYS A 86 -1.94 -8.61 2.18
N LEU A 87 -2.74 -8.58 3.25
CA LEU A 87 -3.41 -9.78 3.75
C LEU A 87 -4.57 -10.15 2.81
N SER A 88 -4.83 -11.44 2.68
CA SER A 88 -5.95 -11.97 1.87
C SER A 88 -7.28 -11.90 2.64
N GLU A 89 -7.60 -10.74 3.20
CA GLU A 89 -8.86 -10.48 3.91
C GLU A 89 -9.82 -9.72 2.99
N THR A 90 -11.09 -10.15 2.98
CA THR A 90 -12.15 -9.60 2.10
C THR A 90 -13.18 -8.76 2.86
N SER A 91 -13.04 -8.63 4.19
CA SER A 91 -13.95 -7.84 5.03
C SER A 91 -13.82 -6.33 4.81
N CYS A 92 -12.66 -5.85 4.38
CA CYS A 92 -12.39 -4.44 4.12
C CYS A 92 -11.25 -4.23 3.11
N PRO A 93 -11.12 -3.02 2.53
CA PRO A 93 -9.96 -2.67 1.72
C PRO A 93 -8.67 -2.77 2.53
N GLN A 94 -7.70 -3.48 1.98
CA GLN A 94 -6.48 -3.88 2.67
C GLN A 94 -5.36 -2.85 2.54
N GLU A 95 -4.65 -2.62 3.64
CA GLU A 95 -3.42 -1.82 3.64
C GLU A 95 -2.23 -2.64 3.14
N ASP A 96 -1.17 -1.95 2.71
CA ASP A 96 0.06 -2.62 2.32
C ASP A 96 0.66 -3.36 3.52
N ASN A 97 0.91 -4.66 3.36
CA ASN A 97 1.45 -5.51 4.40
C ASN A 97 2.34 -6.59 3.77
N TYR A 98 3.61 -6.64 4.16
CA TYR A 98 4.54 -7.63 3.63
C TYR A 98 4.44 -8.96 4.39
N PRO A 99 4.61 -10.09 3.71
CA PRO A 99 4.86 -11.36 4.38
C PRO A 99 6.25 -11.39 5.00
N ASN A 100 6.44 -12.28 5.99
CA ASN A 100 7.75 -12.49 6.62
C ASN A 100 8.81 -12.92 5.61
N SER A 101 10.05 -12.46 5.81
CA SER A 101 11.21 -12.76 4.96
C SER A 101 10.97 -12.54 3.46
N LEU A 102 10.16 -11.53 3.11
CA LEU A 102 9.86 -11.18 1.72
C LEU A 102 11.13 -10.91 0.94
N CYS A 103 11.24 -11.55 -0.23
CA CYS A 103 12.25 -11.33 -1.24
C CYS A 103 11.57 -11.27 -2.60
N VAL A 104 11.89 -10.25 -3.39
CA VAL A 104 11.25 -10.01 -4.70
C VAL A 104 12.33 -9.95 -5.76
N LYS A 105 12.14 -10.69 -6.86
CA LYS A 105 12.96 -10.62 -8.06
C LYS A 105 12.09 -10.23 -9.25
N VAL A 106 12.54 -9.27 -10.05
CA VAL A 106 11.87 -8.83 -11.27
C VAL A 106 12.81 -9.05 -12.44
N ASN A 107 12.38 -9.86 -13.42
CA ASN A 107 13.18 -10.25 -14.59
C ASN A 107 14.56 -10.80 -14.23
N GLY A 108 14.62 -11.61 -13.16
CA GLY A 108 15.85 -12.21 -12.63
C GLY A 108 16.71 -11.27 -11.77
N LYS A 109 16.40 -9.97 -11.67
CA LYS A 109 17.12 -9.01 -10.83
C LYS A 109 16.47 -8.88 -9.46
N LEU A 110 17.27 -8.92 -8.40
CA LEU A 110 16.79 -8.72 -7.02
C LEU A 110 16.32 -7.28 -6.82
N PHE A 111 15.12 -7.11 -6.27
CA PHE A 111 14.59 -5.81 -5.89
C PHE A 111 14.97 -5.46 -4.45
N PRO A 112 15.66 -4.34 -4.19
CA PRO A 112 16.03 -3.94 -2.84
C PRO A 112 14.80 -3.41 -2.09
N LEU A 113 14.32 -4.19 -1.12
CA LEU A 113 13.19 -3.78 -0.29
C LEU A 113 13.58 -2.65 0.68
N PRO A 114 12.66 -1.74 1.04
CA PRO A 114 12.93 -0.65 1.98
C PRO A 114 13.51 -1.18 3.31
N GLY A 115 14.47 -0.47 3.90
CA GLY A 115 15.14 -0.89 5.14
C GLY A 115 14.18 -1.11 6.32
N TYR A 116 14.63 -1.85 7.33
CA TYR A 116 13.90 -2.00 8.59
C TYR A 116 13.82 -0.64 9.31
N ALA A 117 12.71 -0.38 10.01
CA ALA A 117 12.63 0.76 10.92
C ALA A 117 13.69 0.59 12.04
N PRO A 118 14.13 1.63 12.75
CA PRO A 118 15.02 1.46 13.90
C PRO A 118 14.34 0.66 15.04
N PRO A 119 15.04 -0.28 15.70
CA PRO A 119 14.46 -1.12 16.75
C PRO A 119 13.91 -0.30 17.91
N PRO A 120 12.66 -0.53 18.35
CA PRO A 120 12.22 -0.03 19.65
C PRO A 120 13.00 -0.76 20.75
N LYS A 121 13.22 -0.08 21.89
CA LYS A 121 14.07 -0.56 23.00
C LYS A 121 13.62 -1.89 23.66
N ASN A 122 12.49 -2.48 23.25
CA ASN A 122 11.80 -3.55 23.96
C ASN A 122 11.82 -4.93 23.26
N GLY A 123 12.70 -5.16 22.27
CA GLY A 123 12.94 -6.52 21.73
C GLY A 123 11.78 -7.16 20.94
N VAL A 124 10.73 -6.40 20.59
CA VAL A 124 9.64 -6.87 19.73
C VAL A 124 10.15 -7.02 18.29
N GLU A 125 9.93 -8.18 17.67
CA GLU A 125 10.30 -8.44 16.26
C GLU A 125 9.72 -7.36 15.34
N GLN A 126 10.59 -6.72 14.57
CA GLN A 126 10.19 -5.65 13.66
C GLN A 126 9.59 -6.21 12.38
N LYS A 127 8.28 -6.01 12.19
CA LYS A 127 7.68 -6.17 10.88
C LYS A 127 8.00 -4.93 10.02
N ARG A 128 8.59 -5.16 8.84
CA ARG A 128 8.87 -4.09 7.87
C ARG A 128 7.54 -3.38 7.54
N PRO A 129 7.45 -2.04 7.64
CA PRO A 129 6.20 -1.34 7.33
C PRO A 129 5.86 -1.59 5.86
N GLY A 130 4.66 -2.12 5.62
CA GLY A 130 4.18 -2.36 4.26
C GLY A 130 4.06 -1.04 3.50
N ARG A 131 4.61 -1.01 2.30
CA ARG A 131 4.57 0.15 1.40
C ARG A 131 4.40 -0.35 -0.04
N PRO A 132 3.87 0.47 -0.95
CA PRO A 132 3.95 0.18 -2.37
C PRO A 132 5.41 0.11 -2.84
N LEU A 133 5.71 -0.83 -3.73
CA LEU A 133 7.04 -1.00 -4.33
C LEU A 133 7.02 -0.51 -5.77
N ASN A 134 7.82 0.51 -6.08
CA ASN A 134 8.04 0.96 -7.46
C ASN A 134 9.06 0.04 -8.14
N ILE A 135 8.60 -0.88 -9.00
CA ILE A 135 9.45 -1.84 -9.71
C ILE A 135 9.79 -1.38 -11.14
N THR A 136 9.36 -0.18 -11.54
CA THR A 136 9.46 0.33 -12.93
C THR A 136 10.86 0.21 -13.52
N SER A 137 11.90 0.47 -12.73
CA SER A 137 13.31 0.41 -13.18
C SER A 137 13.81 -1.00 -13.51
N LEU A 138 13.14 -2.05 -13.03
CA LEU A 138 13.48 -3.46 -13.30
C LEU A 138 12.58 -4.09 -14.36
N VAL A 139 11.48 -3.43 -14.71
CA VAL A 139 10.54 -3.89 -15.74
C VAL A 139 11.12 -3.60 -17.13
N ARG A 140 10.94 -4.56 -18.05
CA ARG A 140 11.16 -4.38 -19.48
C ARG A 140 10.00 -3.56 -20.04
N LEU A 141 10.27 -2.31 -20.41
CA LEU A 141 9.31 -1.40 -21.06
C LEU A 141 9.14 -1.75 -22.54
N SER A 142 8.64 -2.96 -22.82
CA SER A 142 8.37 -3.46 -24.16
C SER A 142 7.11 -4.30 -24.14
N SER A 143 6.29 -4.18 -25.18
CA SER A 143 5.10 -5.01 -25.37
C SER A 143 5.40 -6.35 -26.04
N ALA A 144 6.61 -6.53 -26.56
CA ALA A 144 7.01 -7.75 -27.27
C ALA A 144 7.46 -8.87 -26.32
N VAL A 145 7.78 -8.55 -25.07
CA VAL A 145 8.29 -9.52 -24.08
C VAL A 145 7.52 -9.40 -22.77
N PRO A 146 7.11 -10.52 -22.16
CA PRO A 146 6.49 -10.48 -20.85
C PRO A 146 7.53 -10.17 -19.76
N ASN A 147 7.04 -9.66 -18.65
CA ASN A 147 7.77 -9.41 -17.43
C ASN A 147 7.45 -10.49 -16.41
N GLN A 148 8.48 -10.94 -15.69
CA GLN A 148 8.35 -12.00 -14.68
C GLN A 148 8.71 -11.47 -13.29
N ILE A 149 7.88 -11.78 -12.30
CA ILE A 149 8.12 -11.49 -10.89
C ILE A 149 8.22 -12.83 -10.15
N SER A 150 9.32 -13.08 -9.45
CA SER A 150 9.43 -14.14 -8.45
C SER A 150 9.30 -13.50 -7.07
N VAL A 151 8.44 -14.09 -6.25
CA VAL A 151 8.21 -13.69 -4.86
C VAL A 151 8.57 -14.89 -3.99
N VAL A 152 9.48 -14.67 -3.05
CA VAL A 152 9.83 -15.63 -2.00
C VAL A 152 9.42 -15.06 -0.65
N TRP A 153 8.79 -15.85 0.20
CA TRP A 153 8.36 -15.44 1.53
C TRP A 153 8.38 -16.60 2.52
N ALA A 154 8.38 -16.32 3.81
CA ALA A 154 8.20 -17.33 4.86
C ALA A 154 6.71 -17.51 5.17
N HIS A 155 6.24 -18.75 5.27
CA HIS A 155 4.85 -19.03 5.61
C HIS A 155 4.58 -18.67 7.08
N GLU A 156 3.46 -17.98 7.32
CA GLU A 156 2.97 -17.65 8.65
C GLU A 156 1.65 -18.38 8.90
N ILE A 157 1.60 -19.18 9.97
CA ILE A 157 0.38 -19.91 10.35
C ILE A 157 -0.73 -18.89 10.64
N GLY A 158 -1.90 -19.10 10.03
CA GLY A 158 -3.07 -18.25 10.22
C GLY A 158 -3.08 -16.95 9.40
N LYS A 159 -2.05 -16.68 8.58
CA LYS A 159 -2.04 -15.52 7.67
C LYS A 159 -1.86 -15.96 6.24
N THR A 160 -2.77 -15.50 5.38
CA THR A 160 -2.64 -15.62 3.93
C THR A 160 -2.38 -14.23 3.37
N TYR A 161 -1.46 -14.13 2.41
CA TYR A 161 -1.11 -12.88 1.77
C TYR A 161 -1.54 -12.89 0.31
N SER A 162 -1.81 -11.72 -0.24
CA SER A 162 -2.12 -11.50 -1.65
C SER A 162 -1.11 -10.52 -2.25
N MET A 163 -0.86 -10.69 -3.54
CA MET A 163 -0.02 -9.79 -4.33
C MET A 163 -0.80 -9.24 -5.52
N SER A 164 -0.56 -7.98 -5.85
CA SER A 164 -1.14 -7.32 -7.03
C SER A 164 -0.15 -6.34 -7.65
N VAL A 165 -0.33 -6.08 -8.95
CA VAL A 165 0.49 -5.14 -9.71
C VAL A 165 -0.40 -4.17 -10.45
N TYR A 166 -0.08 -2.89 -10.32
CA TYR A 166 -0.85 -1.79 -10.90
C TYR A 166 0.05 -0.91 -11.77
N LEU A 167 -0.54 -0.37 -12.82
CA LEU A 167 -0.01 0.81 -13.50
C LEU A 167 -0.61 2.03 -12.81
N VAL A 168 0.23 2.92 -12.29
CA VAL A 168 -0.22 4.07 -11.49
C VAL A 168 0.40 5.36 -11.98
N ARG A 169 -0.30 6.48 -11.81
CA ARG A 169 0.24 7.83 -11.95
C ARG A 169 0.46 8.43 -10.58
N GLN A 170 1.72 8.77 -10.28
CA GLN A 170 2.09 9.52 -9.09
C GLN A 170 1.58 10.96 -9.17
N LEU A 171 1.02 11.44 -8.07
CA LEU A 171 0.45 12.76 -7.91
C LEU A 171 1.35 13.63 -7.04
N THR A 172 1.40 14.91 -7.35
CA THR A 172 2.17 15.89 -6.60
C THR A 172 1.34 16.48 -5.46
N SER A 173 2.00 16.95 -4.40
CA SER A 173 1.33 17.59 -3.26
C SER A 173 0.39 18.75 -3.66
N PRO A 174 0.74 19.64 -4.61
CA PRO A 174 -0.17 20.68 -5.10
C PRO A 174 -1.47 20.12 -5.70
N LEU A 175 -1.38 19.02 -6.47
CA LEU A 175 -2.54 18.39 -7.08
C LEU A 175 -3.45 17.76 -6.01
N LEU A 176 -2.88 17.15 -4.98
CA LEU A 176 -3.65 16.61 -3.86
C LEU A 176 -4.31 17.72 -3.04
N LEU A 177 -3.62 18.84 -2.83
CA LEU A 177 -4.20 19.99 -2.15
C LEU A 177 -5.38 20.56 -2.94
N GLN A 178 -5.27 20.63 -4.26
CA GLN A 178 -6.39 21.02 -5.12
C GLN A 178 -7.57 20.04 -4.99
N ARG A 179 -7.33 18.73 -5.01
CA ARG A 179 -8.38 17.72 -4.78
C ARG A 179 -9.01 17.85 -3.40
N LEU A 180 -8.23 18.13 -2.37
CA LEU A 180 -8.73 18.36 -1.02
C LEU A 180 -9.64 19.59 -0.97
N ARG A 181 -9.24 20.70 -1.61
CA ARG A 181 -10.06 21.92 -1.70
C ARG A 181 -11.39 21.67 -2.43
N MET A 182 -11.39 20.85 -3.47
CA MET A 182 -12.62 20.51 -4.22
C MET A 182 -13.62 19.67 -3.42
N LYS A 183 -13.20 18.96 -2.35
CA LYS A 183 -14.14 18.26 -1.46
C LYS A 183 -15.03 19.20 -0.66
N GLY A 184 -14.74 20.50 -0.67
CA GLY A 184 -15.47 21.51 0.06
C GLY A 184 -14.94 21.73 1.48
N ILE A 185 -15.51 22.74 2.13
CA ILE A 185 -15.13 23.16 3.47
C ILE A 185 -16.16 22.58 4.45
N ARG A 186 -15.67 22.00 5.55
CA ARG A 186 -16.55 21.50 6.62
C ARG A 186 -17.36 22.66 7.21
N ASN A 187 -18.67 22.46 7.40
CA ASN A 187 -19.55 23.47 7.97
C ASN A 187 -19.01 23.95 9.35
N PRO A 188 -18.85 25.28 9.56
CA PRO A 188 -18.37 25.84 10.82
C PRO A 188 -19.21 25.43 12.04
N ASP A 189 -20.50 25.13 11.86
CA ASP A 189 -21.38 24.73 12.96
C ASP A 189 -20.97 23.41 13.59
N HIS A 190 -20.34 22.50 12.85
CA HIS A 190 -19.78 21.30 13.44
C HIS A 190 -18.67 21.61 14.44
N SER A 191 -17.81 22.59 14.13
CA SER A 191 -16.76 23.01 15.05
C SER A 191 -17.34 23.75 16.24
N ARG A 192 -18.37 24.59 16.04
CA ARG A 192 -19.10 25.26 17.12
C ARG A 192 -19.77 24.28 18.06
N ALA A 193 -20.43 23.25 17.52
CA ALA A 193 -21.05 22.19 18.32
C ALA A 193 -20.01 21.42 19.13
N LEU A 194 -18.88 21.06 18.53
CA LEU A 194 -17.79 20.37 19.23
C LEU A 194 -17.19 21.24 20.35
N ILE A 195 -17.03 22.55 20.13
CA ILE A 195 -16.57 23.48 21.17
C ILE A 195 -17.57 23.52 22.33
N LYS A 196 -18.87 23.60 22.04
CA LYS A 196 -19.91 23.55 23.07
C LYS A 196 -19.85 22.25 23.86
N GLU A 197 -19.81 21.11 23.18
CA GLU A 197 -19.71 19.79 23.80
C GLU A 197 -18.49 19.67 24.72
N LYS A 198 -17.32 20.14 24.29
CA LYS A 198 -16.09 20.12 25.10
C LYS A 198 -16.09 21.09 26.28
N LEU A 199 -16.92 22.13 26.23
CA LEU A 199 -17.11 23.09 27.32
C LEU A 199 -18.31 22.75 28.22
N THR A 200 -19.11 21.76 27.85
CA THR A 200 -20.16 21.25 28.73
C THR A 200 -19.50 20.62 29.94
N ALA A 201 -19.72 21.20 31.11
CA ALA A 201 -19.25 20.63 32.37
C ALA A 201 -19.99 19.32 32.65
N ASP A 202 -19.23 18.29 32.99
CA ASP A 202 -19.78 17.06 33.55
C ASP A 202 -20.16 17.34 35.01
N PRO A 203 -21.45 17.20 35.40
CA PRO A 203 -21.91 17.51 36.75
C PRO A 203 -21.24 16.66 37.84
N ASP A 204 -20.66 15.50 37.49
CA ASP A 204 -19.95 14.63 38.42
C ASP A 204 -18.43 14.92 38.46
N SER A 205 -17.95 15.91 37.70
CA SER A 205 -16.54 16.25 37.60
C SER A 205 -16.19 17.52 38.37
N GLU A 206 -15.28 17.41 39.35
CA GLU A 206 -14.81 18.55 40.16
C GLU A 206 -14.02 19.58 39.33
N ILE A 207 -13.47 19.18 38.17
CA ILE A 207 -12.68 20.04 37.30
C ILE A 207 -13.41 20.21 35.96
N ALA A 208 -13.90 21.42 35.70
CA ALA A 208 -14.57 21.77 34.45
C ALA A 208 -13.67 22.59 33.52
N THR A 209 -13.76 22.33 32.22
CA THR A 209 -13.05 23.15 31.21
C THR A 209 -13.81 24.44 30.97
N THR A 210 -13.23 25.58 31.35
CA THR A 210 -13.87 26.91 31.23
C THR A 210 -13.51 27.66 29.95
N SER A 211 -12.40 27.30 29.29
CA SER A 211 -11.98 27.90 28.04
C SER A 211 -11.13 26.94 27.20
N LEU A 212 -11.19 27.11 25.88
CA LEU A 212 -10.34 26.42 24.92
C LEU A 212 -9.48 27.45 24.19
N ARG A 213 -8.17 27.20 24.13
CA ARG A 213 -7.22 28.03 23.37
C ARG A 213 -6.72 27.25 22.16
N VAL A 214 -6.72 27.89 21.00
CA VAL A 214 -6.23 27.31 19.74
C VAL A 214 -5.22 28.26 19.10
N SER A 215 -4.25 27.70 18.38
CA SER A 215 -3.30 28.47 17.58
C SER A 215 -3.76 28.56 16.13
N LEU A 216 -3.54 29.70 15.50
CA LEU A 216 -3.70 29.87 14.05
C LEU A 216 -2.45 29.42 13.28
N MET A 217 -1.35 29.13 13.99
CA MET A 217 -0.11 28.65 13.40
C MET A 217 -0.19 27.14 13.17
N CYS A 218 0.29 26.69 12.02
CA CYS A 218 0.45 25.27 11.74
C CYS A 218 1.46 24.66 12.73
N PRO A 219 1.14 23.53 13.41
CA PRO A 219 2.09 22.87 14.29
C PRO A 219 3.35 22.42 13.51
N PRO A 220 4.55 22.52 14.11
CA PRO A 220 5.83 22.33 13.41
C PRO A 220 6.07 20.93 12.81
N GLN A 221 5.22 19.94 13.11
CA GLN A 221 5.36 18.58 12.55
C GLN A 221 4.96 18.46 11.05
N LEU A 222 4.35 19.49 10.45
CA LEU A 222 3.98 19.46 9.02
C LEU A 222 4.89 20.30 8.10
N CYS A 223 5.76 21.15 8.64
CA CYS A 223 6.54 22.10 7.85
C CYS A 223 7.91 21.60 7.37
N CYS A 224 8.42 20.47 7.88
CA CYS A 224 9.77 19.97 7.55
C CYS A 224 9.81 18.96 6.37
N ALA A 225 8.83 18.97 5.47
CA ALA A 225 8.82 18.12 4.28
C ALA A 225 8.90 18.92 2.96
N THR A 226 9.67 20.01 2.97
CA THR A 226 10.10 20.75 1.78
C THR A 226 11.60 20.64 1.60
#